data_AF-A0A103ZFZ2-F1
#
_entry.id   AF-A0A103ZFZ2-F1
#
_cell.length_a   1.000
_cell.length_b   1.000
_cell.length_c   1.000
_cell.angle_alpha   90.00
_cell.angle_beta   90.00
_cell.angle_gamma   90.00
#
_symmetry.space_group_name_H-M   'P 1'
#
loop_
_entity.id
_entity.type
_entity.pdbx_description
1 polymer ?
#
loop_
_entity_poly.entity_id
_entity_poly.type
_entity_poly.pdbx_seq_one_letter_code
_entity_poly.pdbx_strand_id
1 'polypeptide(L)'
;MHLIEALVYRLCAGDELRAAAGALLRTNAQLVVIKKAIEAGDLDGFCAFSLVETALELTGTYAERAENEADFFTAMAQACHG
;
A
#
# COMPACT_ATOMS: atom_id res chain seq x y z
N MET A 1 -11.32 -17.64 -25.04
CA MET A 1 -10.37 -16.52 -24.88
C MET A 1 -10.69 -15.71 -23.63
N HIS A 2 -11.92 -15.23 -23.45
CA HIS A 2 -12.34 -14.40 -22.30
C HIS A 2 -12.18 -15.02 -20.89
N LEU A 3 -12.25 -16.36 -20.75
CA LEU A 3 -12.17 -17.00 -19.43
C LEU A 3 -10.74 -17.02 -18.84
N ILE A 4 -9.72 -17.05 -19.69
CA ILE A 4 -8.31 -17.07 -19.26
C ILE A 4 -7.88 -15.67 -18.86
N GLU A 5 -8.28 -14.64 -19.62
CA GLU A 5 -8.06 -13.24 -19.26
C GLU A 5 -8.69 -12.91 -17.91
N ALA A 6 -9.97 -13.23 -17.70
CA ALA A 6 -10.66 -12.99 -16.42
C ALA A 6 -9.98 -13.67 -15.22
N LEU A 7 -9.38 -14.85 -15.43
CA LEU A 7 -8.64 -15.59 -14.39
C LEU A 7 -7.28 -14.96 -14.09
N VAL A 8 -6.56 -14.51 -15.12
CA VAL A 8 -5.29 -13.78 -14.97
C VAL A 8 -5.53 -12.44 -14.25
N TYR A 9 -6.59 -11.72 -14.60
CA TYR A 9 -6.96 -10.46 -13.94
C TYR A 9 -7.29 -10.62 -12.46
N ARG A 10 -8.04 -11.67 -12.08
CA ARG A 10 -8.30 -11.95 -10.66
C ARG A 10 -7.04 -12.27 -9.86
N LEU A 11 -6.06 -12.92 -10.48
CA LEU A 11 -4.80 -13.25 -9.82
C LEU A 11 -3.96 -11.99 -9.57
N CYS A 12 -3.77 -11.14 -10.59
CA CYS A 12 -3.02 -9.88 -10.47
C CYS A 12 -3.57 -8.99 -9.37
N ALA A 13 -4.87 -8.85 -9.31
CA ALA A 13 -5.50 -7.90 -8.40
C ALA A 13 -5.47 -8.37 -6.93
N GLY A 14 -5.49 -9.69 -6.70
CA GLY A 14 -5.25 -10.28 -5.38
C GLY A 14 -3.80 -10.11 -4.91
N ASP A 15 -2.84 -10.18 -5.83
CA ASP A 15 -1.42 -9.94 -5.53
C ASP A 15 -1.14 -8.46 -5.24
N GLU A 16 -1.82 -7.55 -5.92
CA GLU A 16 -1.69 -6.10 -5.72
C GLU A 16 -2.26 -5.65 -4.35
N LEU A 17 -3.43 -6.17 -3.98
CA LEU A 17 -4.00 -5.97 -2.64
C LEU A 17 -3.09 -6.53 -1.54
N ARG A 18 -2.47 -7.68 -1.80
CA ARG A 18 -1.49 -8.27 -0.87
C ARG A 18 -0.23 -7.42 -0.77
N ALA A 19 0.25 -6.85 -1.87
CA ALA A 19 1.40 -5.94 -1.89
C ALA A 19 1.10 -4.64 -1.12
N ALA A 20 -0.09 -4.04 -1.32
CA ALA A 20 -0.55 -2.86 -0.60
C ALA A 20 -0.68 -3.14 0.91
N ALA A 21 -1.32 -4.24 1.30
CA ALA A 21 -1.42 -4.67 2.70
C ALA A 21 -0.02 -4.89 3.33
N GLY A 22 0.89 -5.53 2.59
CA GLY A 22 2.27 -5.74 3.04
C GLY A 22 3.07 -4.45 3.18
N ALA A 23 2.77 -3.42 2.39
CA ALA A 23 3.37 -2.10 2.53
C ALA A 23 2.82 -1.34 3.74
N LEU A 24 1.50 -1.32 3.92
CA LEU A 24 0.86 -0.72 5.09
C LEU A 24 1.39 -1.33 6.39
N LEU A 25 1.61 -2.65 6.42
CA LEU A 25 2.22 -3.33 7.56
C LEU A 25 3.65 -2.84 7.84
N ARG A 26 4.47 -2.68 6.80
CA ARG A 26 5.85 -2.16 6.91
C ARG A 26 5.87 -0.71 7.40
N THR A 27 5.02 0.15 6.84
CA THR A 27 4.89 1.54 7.30
C THR A 27 4.45 1.58 8.76
N ASN A 28 3.48 0.77 9.17
CA ASN A 28 3.05 0.72 10.57
C ASN A 28 4.21 0.32 11.51
N ALA A 29 4.98 -0.71 11.14
CA ALA A 29 6.16 -1.10 11.92
C ALA A 29 7.20 0.04 12.03
N GLN A 30 7.43 0.78 10.95
CA GLN A 30 8.34 1.92 10.92
C GLN A 30 7.84 3.07 11.81
N LEU A 31 6.54 3.38 11.77
CA LEU A 31 5.91 4.37 12.65
C LEU A 31 6.01 4.00 14.13
N VAL A 32 5.90 2.72 14.48
CA VAL A 32 6.10 2.25 15.86
C VAL A 32 7.52 2.47 16.34
N VAL A 33 8.53 2.25 15.48
CA VAL A 33 9.94 2.52 15.83
C VAL A 33 10.17 4.02 16.05
N ILE A 34 9.65 4.86 15.16
CA ILE A 34 9.73 6.32 15.29
C ILE A 34 9.08 6.77 16.61
N LYS A 35 7.87 6.27 16.90
CA LYS A 35 7.17 6.56 18.15
C LYS A 35 8.01 6.22 19.37
N LYS A 36 8.63 5.04 19.40
CA LYS A 36 9.49 4.60 20.53
C LYS A 36 10.74 5.48 20.68
N ALA A 37 11.38 5.87 19.58
CA ALA A 37 12.55 6.75 19.61
C ALA A 37 12.18 8.13 20.20
N ILE A 38 11.03 8.69 19.78
CA ILE A 38 10.49 9.93 20.34
C ILE A 38 10.17 9.77 21.84
N GLU A 39 9.48 8.69 22.23
CA GLU A 39 9.14 8.43 23.64
C GLU A 39 10.37 8.24 24.54
N ALA A 40 11.47 7.72 23.99
CA ALA A 40 12.74 7.54 24.70
C ALA A 40 13.61 8.81 24.74
N GLY A 41 13.25 9.87 24.00
CA GLY A 41 14.08 11.05 23.82
C GLY A 41 15.36 10.78 23.00
N ASP A 42 15.45 9.64 22.31
CA ASP A 42 16.59 9.20 21.51
C ASP A 42 16.47 9.71 20.08
N LEU A 43 16.54 11.04 19.93
CA LEU A 43 16.38 11.74 18.65
C LEU A 43 17.73 12.00 17.95
N ASP A 44 18.85 11.91 18.67
CA ASP A 44 20.18 12.16 18.11
C ASP A 44 20.61 11.06 17.12
N GLY A 45 20.09 9.83 17.29
CA GLY A 45 20.31 8.71 16.38
C GLY A 45 19.35 8.64 15.20
N PHE A 46 18.26 9.43 15.20
CA PHE A 46 17.18 9.33 14.24
C PHE A 46 16.64 10.71 13.85
N CYS A 47 16.85 11.10 12.58
CA CYS A 47 16.15 12.24 12.02
C CYS A 47 14.66 11.90 11.86
N ALA A 48 13.86 12.26 12.86
CA ALA A 48 12.42 12.02 12.88
C ALA A 48 11.74 12.58 11.62
N PHE A 49 12.23 13.72 11.10
CA PHE A 49 11.74 14.32 9.86
C PHE A 49 11.92 13.38 8.64
N SER A 50 13.13 12.86 8.42
CA SER A 50 13.40 11.97 7.28
C SER A 50 12.64 10.64 7.37
N LEU A 51 12.41 10.14 8.59
CA LEU A 51 11.62 8.93 8.80
C LEU A 51 10.13 9.16 8.53
N VAL A 52 9.61 10.35 8.89
CA VAL A 52 8.25 10.77 8.56
C VAL A 52 8.10 10.95 7.06
N GLU A 53 9.06 11.58 6.37
CA GLU A 53 9.06 11.68 4.90
C GLU A 53 9.02 10.31 4.24
N THR A 54 9.84 9.37 4.71
CA THR A 54 9.86 7.99 4.19
C THR A 54 8.51 7.29 4.42
N ALA A 55 7.91 7.47 5.60
CA ALA A 55 6.61 6.90 5.89
C ALA A 55 5.52 7.51 5.00
N LEU A 56 5.54 8.83 4.77
CA LEU A 56 4.61 9.54 3.90
C LEU A 56 4.74 9.08 2.44
N GLU A 57 5.96 9.00 1.91
CA GLU A 57 6.23 8.53 0.54
C GLU A 57 5.70 7.10 0.35
N LEU A 58 6.06 6.18 1.25
CA LEU A 58 5.53 4.81 1.22
C LEU A 58 4.01 4.78 1.26
N THR A 59 3.38 5.48 2.21
CA THR A 59 1.91 5.49 2.27
C THR A 59 1.26 6.08 1.04
N GLY A 60 1.83 7.13 0.45
CA GLY A 60 1.31 7.79 -0.75
C GLY A 60 1.37 6.87 -1.97
N THR A 61 2.54 6.29 -2.25
CA THR A 61 2.71 5.37 -3.39
C THR A 61 1.77 4.17 -3.32
N TYR A 62 1.60 3.58 -2.14
CA TYR A 62 0.72 2.41 -2.00
C TYR A 62 -0.76 2.77 -1.94
N ALA A 63 -1.12 3.97 -1.47
CA ALA A 63 -2.49 4.48 -1.56
C ALA A 63 -2.89 4.69 -3.02
N GLU A 64 -2.04 5.34 -3.82
CA GLU A 64 -2.27 5.57 -5.26
C GLU A 64 -2.38 4.24 -6.03
N ARG A 65 -1.54 3.25 -5.72
CA ARG A 65 -1.65 1.91 -6.30
C ARG A 65 -2.95 1.20 -5.91
N ALA A 66 -3.38 1.32 -4.66
CA ALA A 66 -4.63 0.73 -4.20
C ALA A 66 -5.87 1.39 -4.84
N GLU A 67 -5.83 2.71 -5.05
CA GLU A 67 -6.89 3.47 -5.72
C GLU A 67 -6.99 3.09 -7.21
N ASN A 68 -5.86 3.05 -7.93
CA ASN A 68 -5.83 2.60 -9.32
C ASN A 68 -6.39 1.18 -9.50
N GLU A 69 -6.13 0.27 -8.55
CA GLU A 69 -6.66 -1.08 -8.59
C GLU A 69 -8.17 -1.12 -8.28
N ALA A 70 -8.64 -0.28 -7.35
CA ALA A 70 -10.06 -0.14 -7.05
C ALA A 70 -10.86 0.39 -8.26
N ASP A 71 -10.29 1.34 -9.00
CA ASP A 71 -10.85 1.84 -10.25
C ASP A 71 -10.89 0.74 -11.32
N PHE A 72 -9.82 -0.05 -11.44
CA PHE A 72 -9.76 -1.20 -12.34
C PHE A 72 -10.84 -2.24 -12.04
N PHE A 73 -11.00 -2.63 -10.77
CA PHE A 73 -12.06 -3.55 -10.35
C PHE A 73 -13.47 -2.99 -10.59
N THR A 74 -13.67 -1.69 -10.37
CA THR A 74 -14.94 -1.01 -10.60
C THR A 74 -15.30 -1.04 -12.08
N ALA A 75 -14.34 -0.74 -12.97
CA ALA A 75 -14.53 -0.83 -14.42
C ALA A 75 -14.85 -2.26 -14.88
N MET A 76 -14.19 -3.27 -14.30
CA MET A 76 -14.46 -4.68 -14.61
C MET A 76 -15.84 -5.14 -14.14
N ALA A 77 -16.29 -4.72 -12.96
CA ALA A 77 -17.63 -5.01 -12.49
C ALA A 77 -18.69 -4.41 -13.44
N GLN A 78 -18.49 -3.17 -13.90
CA GLN A 78 -19.37 -2.55 -14.89
C GLN A 78 -19.39 -3.32 -16.22
N ALA A 79 -18.25 -3.81 -16.70
CA ALA A 79 -18.15 -4.57 -17.94
C ALA A 79 -18.79 -5.97 -17.86
N CYS A 80 -18.85 -6.60 -16.69
CA CYS A 80 -19.50 -7.91 -16.51
C CYS A 80 -21.01 -7.85 -16.26
N HIS A 81 -21.56 -6.68 -15.93
CA HIS A 81 -22.99 -6.47 -15.66
C HIS A 81 -23.73 -5.71 -16.79
N GLY A 82 -23.03 -5.38 -17.89
CA GLY A 82 -23.57 -4.76 -19.10
C GLY A 82 -23.87 -5.75 -20.22
#